data_AF-A0A6I7EHW3-F1
#
_entry.id   AF-A0A6I7EHW3-F1
#
_cell.length_a   1.000
_cell.length_b   1.000
_cell.length_c   1.000
_cell.angle_alpha   90.00
_cell.angle_beta   90.00
_cell.angle_gamma   90.00
#
_symmetry.space_group_name_H-M   'P 1'
#
loop_
_entity.id
_entity.type
_entity.pdbx_description
1 polymer ?
#
loop_
_entity_poly.entity_id
_entity_poly.type
_entity_poly.pdbx_seq_one_letter_code
_entity_poly.pdbx_strand_id
1 'polypeptide(L)'
;MSKLKRKNMSVPLSIELLFDNEKLDLIKTMGLLYACFLQNKKKYRKISELVFYYSLVNFDLIKLFETGEENRSKISPNLYFRFQNKINQILLNLSDLNFIEIKGNLSFKTGDLAAKLTKGGLEFYEEMDSEYFSKLVEDYIYAMNQVDYTANNLKVLRGIS
;
A
#
# COMPACT_ATOMS: atom_id res chain seq x y z
N MET A 1 10.96 37.26 25.88
CA MET A 1 10.90 36.16 24.88
C MET A 1 11.18 34.83 25.59
N SER A 2 10.12 34.13 26.00
CA SER A 2 10.23 32.84 26.68
C SER A 2 10.51 31.73 25.66
N LYS A 3 11.62 31.02 25.83
CA LYS A 3 11.94 29.80 25.07
C LYS A 3 10.87 28.75 25.38
N LEU A 4 9.97 28.51 24.43
CA LEU A 4 9.12 27.33 24.41
C LEU A 4 10.02 26.09 24.35
N LYS A 5 10.32 25.48 25.50
CA LYS A 5 10.81 24.11 25.57
C LYS A 5 9.74 23.24 24.90
N ARG A 6 10.01 22.72 23.71
CA ARG A 6 9.22 21.62 23.14
C ARG A 6 9.34 20.46 24.12
N LYS A 7 8.29 20.27 24.92
CA LYS A 7 8.12 19.07 25.72
C LYS A 7 7.98 17.94 24.71
N ASN A 8 8.96 17.03 24.63
CA ASN A 8 8.81 15.80 23.86
C ASN A 8 7.64 15.04 24.46
N MET A 9 6.44 15.25 23.90
CA MET A 9 5.28 14.45 24.18
C MET A 9 5.50 13.11 23.49
N SER A 10 6.26 12.25 24.14
CA SER A 10 6.31 10.83 23.79
C SER A 10 4.91 10.29 24.01
N VAL A 11 4.24 9.92 22.94
CA VAL A 11 3.06 9.05 23.05
C VAL A 11 3.51 7.70 23.62
N PRO A 12 2.64 6.96 24.33
CA PRO A 12 2.96 5.62 24.76
C PRO A 12 3.31 4.74 23.55
N LEU A 13 4.28 3.83 23.70
CA LEU A 13 4.74 2.94 22.63
C LEU A 13 3.59 2.14 21.99
N SER A 14 2.58 1.75 22.77
CA SER A 14 1.38 1.08 22.24
C SER A 14 0.58 1.97 21.28
N ILE A 15 0.49 3.27 21.57
CA ILE A 15 -0.16 4.26 20.72
C ILE A 15 0.70 4.52 19.48
N GLU A 16 2.01 4.64 19.65
CA GLU A 16 2.95 4.77 18.53
C GLU A 16 2.85 3.57 17.57
N LEU A 17 2.90 2.34 18.09
CA LEU A 17 2.75 1.11 17.32
C LEU A 17 1.35 0.92 16.70
N LEU A 18 0.32 1.57 17.24
CA LEU A 18 -1.02 1.58 16.64
C LEU A 18 -1.10 2.52 15.44
N PHE A 19 -0.37 3.64 15.46
CA PHE A 19 -0.49 4.70 14.46
C PHE A 19 0.66 4.78 13.45
N ASP A 20 1.84 4.27 13.81
CA ASP A 20 3.05 4.28 12.98
C ASP A 20 3.84 2.97 13.16
N ASN A 21 3.40 1.95 12.42
CA ASN A 21 3.98 0.62 12.46
C ASN A 21 4.58 0.26 11.10
N GLU A 22 5.81 0.70 10.88
CA GLU A 22 6.53 0.48 9.63
C GLU A 22 6.64 -1.01 9.30
N LYS A 23 6.82 -1.88 10.30
CA LYS A 23 6.88 -3.33 10.10
C LYS A 23 5.56 -3.88 9.56
N LEU A 24 4.43 -3.42 10.11
CA LEU A 24 3.12 -3.80 9.63
C LEU A 24 2.90 -3.29 8.20
N ASP A 25 3.26 -2.04 7.90
CA ASP A 25 3.14 -1.47 6.55
C ASP A 25 4.02 -2.22 5.52
N LEU A 26 5.21 -2.66 5.92
CA LEU A 26 6.09 -3.52 5.12
C LEU A 26 5.40 -4.85 4.79
N ILE A 27 4.90 -5.55 5.80
CA ILE A 27 4.25 -6.86 5.61
C ILE A 27 2.95 -6.71 4.81
N LYS A 28 2.14 -5.68 5.06
CA LYS A 28 0.94 -5.39 4.27
C LYS A 28 1.27 -5.14 2.80
N THR A 29 2.38 -4.47 2.52
CA THR A 29 2.86 -4.23 1.15
C THR A 29 3.38 -5.52 0.51
N MET A 30 4.07 -6.38 1.27
CA MET A 30 4.43 -7.72 0.80
C MET A 30 3.19 -8.55 0.49
N GLY A 31 2.14 -8.49 1.31
CA GLY A 31 0.87 -9.15 1.06
C GLY A 31 0.18 -8.69 -0.22
N LEU A 32 0.23 -7.39 -0.50
CA LEU A 32 -0.27 -6.86 -1.77
C LEU A 32 0.53 -7.39 -2.97
N LEU A 33 1.86 -7.42 -2.87
CA LEU A 33 2.72 -7.97 -3.90
C LEU A 33 2.53 -9.49 -4.06
N TYR A 34 2.24 -10.20 -2.98
CA TYR A 34 1.91 -11.61 -2.99
C TYR A 34 0.58 -11.87 -3.70
N ALA A 35 -0.46 -11.09 -3.40
CA ALA A 35 -1.71 -11.11 -4.17
C ALA A 35 -1.48 -10.87 -5.67
N CYS A 36 -0.61 -9.91 -6.02
CA CYS A 36 -0.23 -9.65 -7.41
C CYS A 36 0.48 -10.85 -8.07
N PHE A 37 1.35 -11.53 -7.31
CA PHE A 37 2.05 -12.74 -7.74
C PHE A 37 1.09 -13.90 -7.99
N LEU A 38 0.11 -14.11 -7.10
CA LEU A 38 -0.93 -15.14 -7.25
C LEU A 38 -1.75 -14.92 -8.53
N GLN A 39 -2.08 -13.68 -8.88
CA GLN A 39 -2.74 -13.36 -10.15
C GLN A 39 -1.82 -13.60 -11.36
N ASN A 40 -0.57 -13.14 -11.29
CA ASN A 40 0.39 -13.33 -12.38
C ASN A 40 1.84 -13.35 -11.86
N LYS A 41 2.39 -14.56 -11.78
CA LYS A 41 3.72 -14.84 -11.20
C LYS A 41 4.88 -14.08 -11.82
N LYS A 42 4.78 -13.69 -13.10
CA LYS A 42 5.88 -13.06 -13.84
C LYS A 42 5.73 -11.53 -13.95
N LYS A 43 4.57 -10.98 -13.60
CA LYS A 43 4.24 -9.59 -13.89
C LYS A 43 4.81 -8.67 -12.81
N TYR A 44 5.63 -7.72 -13.25
CA TYR A 44 5.96 -6.54 -12.45
C TYR A 44 4.75 -5.60 -12.41
N ARG A 45 4.43 -5.06 -11.23
CA ARG A 45 3.31 -4.14 -11.02
C ARG A 45 3.84 -2.74 -10.78
N LYS A 46 3.23 -1.75 -11.43
CA LYS A 46 3.67 -0.35 -11.28
C LYS A 46 3.46 0.11 -9.84
N ILE A 47 4.35 0.96 -9.32
CA ILE A 47 4.18 1.53 -7.98
C ILE A 47 2.85 2.27 -7.88
N SER A 48 2.42 2.98 -8.94
CA SER A 48 1.13 3.66 -8.97
C SER A 48 -0.07 2.69 -8.85
N GLU A 49 0.05 1.48 -9.39
CA GLU A 49 -0.94 0.40 -9.27
C GLU A 49 -0.92 -0.19 -7.85
N LEU A 50 0.26 -0.37 -7.25
CA LEU A 50 0.40 -0.82 -5.86
C LEU A 50 -0.22 0.18 -4.88
N VAL A 51 0.07 1.48 -5.02
CA VAL A 51 -0.54 2.52 -4.18
C VAL A 51 -2.05 2.52 -4.33
N PHE A 52 -2.56 2.31 -5.55
CA PHE A 52 -3.99 2.23 -5.81
C PHE A 52 -4.66 1.10 -5.01
N TYR A 53 -4.20 -0.14 -5.19
CA TYR A 53 -4.80 -1.29 -4.50
C TYR A 53 -4.57 -1.30 -3.00
N TYR A 54 -3.40 -0.83 -2.54
CA TYR A 54 -3.15 -0.65 -1.11
C TYR A 54 -4.17 0.29 -0.48
N SER A 55 -4.46 1.40 -1.16
CA SER A 55 -5.39 2.41 -0.66
C SER A 55 -6.83 1.90 -0.66
N LEU A 56 -7.23 1.10 -1.68
CA LEU A 56 -8.56 0.49 -1.70
C LEU A 56 -8.84 -0.37 -0.47
N VAL A 57 -7.88 -1.19 -0.06
CA VAL A 57 -8.06 -2.16 1.03
C VAL A 57 -7.73 -1.56 2.40
N ASN A 58 -6.56 -0.95 2.57
CA ASN A 58 -6.10 -0.51 3.91
C ASN A 58 -6.73 0.79 4.38
N PHE A 59 -7.29 1.58 3.46
CA PHE A 59 -8.02 2.81 3.79
C PHE A 59 -9.50 2.72 3.42
N ASP A 60 -9.99 1.50 3.12
CA ASP A 60 -11.41 1.23 2.88
C ASP A 60 -11.99 2.09 1.73
N LEU A 61 -11.14 2.47 0.77
CA LEU A 61 -11.53 3.30 -0.39
C LEU A 61 -12.26 2.50 -1.46
N ILE A 62 -12.32 1.17 -1.35
CA ILE A 62 -13.09 0.31 -2.25
C ILE A 62 -14.57 0.72 -2.31
N LYS A 63 -15.11 1.23 -1.19
CA LYS A 63 -16.48 1.76 -1.07
C LYS A 63 -16.80 2.92 -2.02
N LEU A 64 -15.80 3.60 -2.59
CA LEU A 64 -16.01 4.61 -3.64
C LEU A 64 -16.56 4.02 -4.94
N PHE A 65 -16.29 2.73 -5.16
CA PHE A 65 -16.66 1.97 -6.35
C PHE A 65 -17.85 1.03 -6.10
N GLU A 66 -18.29 0.88 -4.85
CA GLU A 66 -19.51 0.17 -4.50
C GLU A 66 -20.74 1.05 -4.73
N THR A 67 -21.86 0.43 -5.10
CA THR A 67 -23.08 1.10 -5.53
C THR A 67 -23.78 1.82 -4.36
N GLY A 68 -23.48 3.11 -4.17
CA GLY A 68 -24.17 3.99 -3.22
C GLY A 68 -23.57 5.40 -3.19
N GLU A 69 -24.34 6.40 -3.63
CA GLU A 69 -23.88 7.80 -3.68
C GLU A 69 -23.46 8.36 -2.31
N GLU A 70 -24.01 7.81 -1.22
CA GLU A 70 -23.73 8.23 0.16
C GLU A 70 -22.28 7.99 0.60
N ASN A 71 -21.54 7.08 -0.04
CA ASN A 71 -20.16 6.73 0.35
C ASN A 71 -19.12 7.73 -0.18
N ARG A 72 -19.41 8.45 -1.26
CA ARG A 72 -18.45 9.35 -1.92
C ARG A 72 -18.20 10.65 -1.15
N SER A 73 -19.16 11.08 -0.33
CA SER A 73 -19.07 12.33 0.44
C SER A 73 -18.26 12.22 1.74
N LYS A 74 -17.99 11.00 2.22
CA LYS A 74 -17.31 10.75 3.52
C LYS A 74 -15.82 10.46 3.42
N ILE A 75 -15.31 10.25 2.21
CA ILE A 75 -13.95 9.75 2.01
C ILE A 75 -13.00 10.93 1.75
N SER A 76 -12.00 11.08 2.61
CA SER A 76 -11.00 12.13 2.49
C SER A 76 -10.02 11.81 1.35
N PRO A 77 -9.84 12.71 0.35
CA PRO A 77 -8.87 12.53 -0.72
C PRO A 77 -7.42 12.34 -0.23
N ASN A 78 -7.13 12.78 1.00
CA ASN A 78 -5.79 12.72 1.60
C ASN A 78 -5.32 11.29 1.92
N LEU A 79 -6.21 10.30 1.96
CA LEU A 79 -5.85 8.93 2.33
C LEU A 79 -4.95 8.26 1.28
N TYR A 80 -5.22 8.46 -0.02
CA TYR A 80 -4.35 7.99 -1.10
C TYR A 80 -2.94 8.56 -0.99
N PHE A 81 -2.85 9.89 -0.82
CA PHE A 81 -1.57 10.59 -0.76
C PHE A 81 -0.77 10.19 0.48
N ARG A 82 -1.43 9.80 1.58
CA ARG A 82 -0.76 9.32 2.79
C ARG A 82 0.12 8.10 2.50
N PHE A 83 -0.41 7.09 1.80
CA PHE A 83 0.41 5.92 1.44
C PHE A 83 1.36 6.22 0.28
N GLN A 84 0.94 7.02 -0.70
CA GLN A 84 1.81 7.43 -1.80
C GLN A 84 3.13 8.06 -1.31
N ASN A 85 3.10 8.80 -0.21
CA ASN A 85 4.30 9.41 0.37
C ASN A 85 5.21 8.39 1.08
N LYS A 86 4.63 7.33 1.66
CA LYS A 86 5.37 6.31 2.43
C LYS A 86 5.90 5.16 1.56
N ILE A 87 5.24 4.86 0.43
CA ILE A 87 5.53 3.64 -0.35
C ILE A 87 6.97 3.55 -0.84
N ASN A 88 7.61 4.69 -1.13
CA ASN A 88 8.98 4.69 -1.62
C ASN A 88 9.95 4.16 -0.57
N GLN A 89 9.79 4.57 0.69
CA GLN A 89 10.61 4.08 1.79
C GLN A 89 10.37 2.59 2.03
N ILE A 90 9.10 2.16 1.99
CA ILE A 90 8.73 0.76 2.12
C ILE A 90 9.40 -0.09 1.03
N LEU A 91 9.33 0.33 -0.23
CA LEU A 91 9.92 -0.41 -1.34
C LEU A 91 11.45 -0.42 -1.29
N LEU A 92 12.09 0.68 -0.86
CA LEU A 92 13.53 0.70 -0.62
C LEU A 92 13.92 -0.32 0.45
N ASN A 93 13.24 -0.31 1.60
CA ASN A 93 13.51 -1.26 2.69
C ASN A 93 13.32 -2.72 2.24
N LEU A 94 12.23 -3.02 1.52
CA LEU A 94 11.99 -4.37 0.99
C LEU A 94 13.04 -4.78 -0.06
N SER A 95 13.53 -3.83 -0.85
CA SER A 95 14.59 -4.06 -1.83
C SER A 95 15.92 -4.32 -1.15
N ASP A 96 16.27 -3.54 -0.12
CA ASP A 96 17.49 -3.71 0.67
C ASP A 96 17.50 -5.06 1.41
N LEU A 97 16.33 -5.53 1.83
CA LEU A 97 16.14 -6.87 2.41
C LEU A 97 16.12 -7.99 1.36
N ASN A 98 16.27 -7.68 0.07
CA ASN A 98 16.17 -8.63 -1.05
C ASN A 98 14.83 -9.38 -1.14
N PHE A 99 13.75 -8.81 -0.61
CA PHE A 99 12.41 -9.39 -0.71
C PHE A 99 11.67 -8.99 -2.00
N ILE A 100 12.09 -7.90 -2.65
CA ILE A 100 11.51 -7.46 -3.92
C ILE A 100 12.59 -7.13 -4.96
N GLU A 101 12.20 -7.21 -6.23
CA GLU A 101 12.94 -6.67 -7.36
C GLU A 101 12.22 -5.43 -7.87
N ILE A 102 12.93 -4.31 -8.01
CA ILE A 102 12.42 -3.09 -8.62
C ILE A 102 12.99 -2.98 -10.04
N LYS A 103 12.11 -2.77 -11.02
CA LYS A 103 12.44 -2.53 -12.42
C LYS A 103 12.04 -1.12 -12.83
N GLY A 104 12.97 -0.41 -13.44
CA GLY A 104 12.72 0.91 -14.01
C GLY A 104 14.00 1.56 -14.52
N ASN A 105 13.88 2.79 -15.01
CA ASN A 105 15.00 3.62 -15.45
C ASN A 105 15.06 4.88 -14.58
N LEU A 106 16.25 5.48 -14.42
CA LEU A 106 16.47 6.76 -13.74
C LEU A 106 15.64 7.91 -14.34
N SER A 107 15.23 7.80 -15.59
CA SER A 107 14.33 8.77 -16.25
C SER A 107 12.85 8.59 -15.88
N PHE A 108 12.47 7.49 -15.23
CA PHE A 108 11.08 7.22 -14.90
C PHE A 108 10.66 7.95 -13.63
N LYS A 109 9.43 8.47 -13.65
CA LYS A 109 8.79 8.94 -12.42
C LYS A 109 8.58 7.74 -11.50
N THR A 110 8.63 7.96 -10.19
CA THR A 110 8.52 6.89 -9.20
C THR A 110 7.27 6.02 -9.39
N GLY A 111 6.13 6.61 -9.76
CA GLY A 111 4.91 5.85 -10.04
C GLY A 111 5.00 4.87 -11.21
N ASP A 112 5.93 5.08 -12.15
CA ASP A 112 6.13 4.24 -13.34
C ASP A 112 7.20 3.15 -13.14
N LEU A 113 7.95 3.20 -12.03
CA LEU A 113 8.75 2.06 -11.60
C LEU A 113 7.81 0.90 -11.29
N ALA A 114 8.30 -0.33 -11.42
CA ALA A 114 7.50 -1.51 -11.15
C ALA A 114 8.23 -2.48 -10.22
N ALA A 115 7.50 -3.15 -9.36
CA ALA A 115 8.05 -4.08 -8.38
C ALA A 115 7.38 -5.46 -8.49
N LYS A 116 8.09 -6.49 -8.01
CA LYS A 116 7.56 -7.84 -7.75
C LYS A 116 8.34 -8.46 -6.58
N LEU A 117 7.80 -9.53 -5.99
CA LEU A 117 8.55 -10.32 -4.99
C LEU A 117 9.70 -11.10 -5.65
N THR A 118 10.81 -11.22 -4.91
CA THR A 118 11.85 -12.23 -5.17
C THR A 118 11.38 -13.60 -4.69
N LYS A 119 12.16 -14.65 -4.98
CA LYS A 119 11.93 -15.96 -4.39
C LYS A 119 12.00 -15.91 -2.84
N GLY A 120 12.99 -15.22 -2.27
CA GLY A 120 13.12 -15.10 -0.82
C GLY A 120 11.99 -14.30 -0.17
N GLY A 121 11.47 -13.27 -0.85
CA GLY A 121 10.31 -12.53 -0.36
C GLY A 121 9.01 -13.34 -0.39
N LEU A 122 8.87 -14.27 -1.34
CA LEU A 122 7.75 -15.21 -1.38
C LEU A 122 7.82 -16.21 -0.22
N GLU A 123 8.97 -16.88 -0.07
CA GLU A 123 9.19 -17.87 1.00
C GLU A 123 8.96 -17.25 2.38
N PHE A 124 9.53 -16.06 2.62
CA PHE A 124 9.33 -15.33 3.88
C PHE A 124 7.85 -15.04 4.17
N TYR A 125 7.07 -14.63 3.15
CA TYR A 125 5.67 -14.29 3.35
C TYR A 125 4.80 -15.52 3.58
N GLU A 126 5.09 -16.63 2.87
CA GLU A 126 4.40 -17.91 3.04
C GLU A 126 4.66 -18.52 4.43
N GLU A 127 5.85 -18.34 5.00
CA GLU A 127 6.23 -18.82 6.34
C GLU A 127 5.54 -18.08 7.50
N MET A 128 4.99 -16.88 7.29
CA MET A 128 4.38 -16.08 8.36
C MET A 128 3.10 -16.70 8.95
N ASP A 129 2.46 -17.65 8.24
CA ASP A 129 1.27 -18.42 8.65
C ASP A 129 0.32 -17.66 9.60
N SER A 130 -0.33 -16.63 9.07
CA SER A 130 -1.18 -15.74 9.85
C SER A 130 -2.53 -15.55 9.18
N GLU A 131 -3.59 -15.90 9.90
CA GLU A 131 -4.98 -15.74 9.43
C GLU A 131 -5.28 -14.29 9.01
N TYR A 132 -4.76 -13.31 9.75
CA TYR A 132 -4.91 -11.90 9.41
C TYR A 132 -4.33 -11.57 8.03
N PHE A 133 -3.11 -12.02 7.75
CA PHE A 133 -2.44 -11.74 6.49
C PHE A 133 -3.02 -12.55 5.33
N SER A 134 -3.46 -13.78 5.57
CA SER A 134 -4.21 -14.57 4.59
C SER A 134 -5.49 -13.87 4.15
N LYS A 135 -6.29 -13.38 5.12
CA LYS A 135 -7.50 -12.61 4.81
C LYS A 135 -7.19 -11.30 4.09
N LEU A 136 -6.12 -10.60 4.48
CA LEU A 136 -5.71 -9.38 3.80
C LEU A 136 -5.34 -9.63 2.32
N VAL A 137 -4.69 -10.76 2.01
CA VAL A 137 -4.40 -11.17 0.63
C VAL A 137 -5.69 -11.42 -0.14
N GLU A 138 -6.68 -12.08 0.46
CA GLU A 138 -8.01 -12.27 -0.15
C GLU A 138 -8.68 -10.92 -0.44
N ASP A 139 -8.64 -9.97 0.49
CA ASP A 139 -9.20 -8.63 0.32
C ASP A 139 -8.53 -7.88 -0.85
N TYR A 140 -7.21 -8.01 -1.02
CA TYR A 140 -6.51 -7.46 -2.19
C TYR A 140 -6.92 -8.12 -3.49
N ILE A 141 -7.01 -9.45 -3.53
CA ILE A 141 -7.45 -10.19 -4.72
C ILE A 141 -8.88 -9.77 -5.09
N TYR A 142 -9.76 -9.66 -4.09
CA TYR A 142 -11.11 -9.15 -4.27
C TYR A 142 -11.11 -7.75 -4.87
N ALA A 143 -10.36 -6.81 -4.29
CA ALA A 143 -10.27 -5.44 -4.80
C ALA A 143 -9.77 -5.38 -6.25
N MET A 144 -8.76 -6.20 -6.60
CA MET A 144 -8.24 -6.30 -7.96
C MET A 144 -9.26 -6.86 -8.96
N ASN A 145 -10.14 -7.76 -8.51
CA ASN A 145 -11.19 -8.35 -9.35
C ASN A 145 -12.40 -7.42 -9.50
N GLN A 146 -12.66 -6.55 -8.53
CA GLN A 146 -13.80 -5.61 -8.57
C GLN A 146 -13.46 -4.29 -9.26
N VAL A 147 -12.24 -3.79 -9.09
CA VAL A 147 -11.86 -2.44 -9.53
C VAL A 147 -10.57 -2.49 -10.35
N ASP A 148 -10.71 -2.29 -11.66
CA ASP A 148 -9.57 -2.21 -12.55
C ASP A 148 -8.72 -0.95 -12.29
N TYR A 149 -7.41 -1.11 -12.36
CA TYR A 149 -6.48 0.01 -12.35
C TYR A 149 -6.54 0.78 -13.68
N THR A 150 -7.38 1.82 -13.73
CA THR A 150 -7.55 2.70 -14.89
C THR A 150 -7.31 4.17 -14.53
N ALA A 151 -7.03 5.00 -15.53
CA ALA A 151 -6.87 6.45 -15.33
C ALA A 151 -8.14 7.10 -14.71
N ASN A 152 -9.33 6.61 -15.07
CA ASN A 152 -10.60 7.11 -14.52
C ASN A 152 -10.77 6.73 -13.05
N ASN A 153 -10.55 5.46 -12.69
CA ASN A 153 -10.65 5.04 -11.29
C ASN A 153 -9.60 5.72 -10.41
N LEU A 154 -8.41 5.98 -10.95
CA LEU A 154 -7.38 6.73 -10.25
C LEU A 154 -7.77 8.19 -10.00
N LYS A 155 -8.51 8.84 -10.92
CA LYS A 155 -9.06 10.18 -10.72
C LYS A 155 -10.08 10.21 -9.59
N VAL A 156 -11.01 9.25 -9.58
CA VAL A 156 -12.00 9.08 -8.50
C VAL A 156 -11.29 8.99 -7.15
N LEU A 157 -10.27 8.13 -7.06
CA LEU A 157 -9.55 7.90 -5.82
C LEU A 157 -8.72 9.12 -5.36
N ARG A 158 -8.28 9.97 -6.30
CA ARG A 158 -7.60 11.24 -6.02
C ARG A 158 -8.57 12.40 -5.71
N GLY A 159 -9.88 12.20 -5.83
CA GLY A 159 -10.88 13.26 -5.69
C GLY A 159 -10.81 14.31 -6.81
N ILE A 160 -10.33 13.93 -7.99
CA ILE A 160 -10.28 14.80 -9.17
C ILE A 160 -11.49 14.45 -10.04
N SER A 161 -12.52 15.29 -10.01
CA SER A 161 -13.70 15.22 -10.89
C SER A 161 -13.37 15.69 -12.30
#